data_AF-A0A8T3YRC3-F1
#
_entry.id   AF-A0A8T3YRC3-F1
#
_cell.length_a   1.000
_cell.length_b   1.000
_cell.length_c   1.000
_cell.angle_alpha   90.00
_cell.angle_beta   90.00
_cell.angle_gamma   90.00
#
_symmetry.space_group_name_H-M   'P 1'
#
loop_
_entity.id
_entity.type
_entity.pdbx_description
1 polymer ?
#
loop_
_entity_poly.entity_id
_entity_poly.type
_entity_poly.pdbx_seq_one_letter_code
_entity_poly.pdbx_strand_id
1 'polypeptide(L)'
;MTKTVALSEDAYASLATCKVGGESFSDTVLRITKEKKRSPRDFFGIWKDDKDIARIFEAIRMQIANLNCTNPCRCRSESAQLA
;
A
#
# COMPACT_ATOMS: atom_id res chain seq x y z
N MET A 1 -23.61 1.74 -1.64
CA MET A 1 -24.09 1.81 -0.25
C MET A 1 -23.15 2.71 0.52
N THR A 2 -23.66 3.72 1.23
CA THR A 2 -22.83 4.66 2.01
C THR A 2 -22.78 4.21 3.47
N LYS A 3 -21.60 4.30 4.09
CA LYS A 3 -21.38 4.03 5.52
C LYS A 3 -20.78 5.28 6.15
N THR A 4 -21.23 5.64 7.34
CA THR A 4 -20.70 6.78 8.11
C THR A 4 -19.73 6.25 9.15
N VAL A 5 -18.53 6.81 9.20
CA VAL A 5 -17.49 6.49 10.20
C VAL A 5 -17.08 7.81 10.85
N ALA A 6 -17.12 7.86 12.18
CA ALA A 6 -16.60 9.01 12.93
C ALA A 6 -15.07 8.88 13.06
N LEU A 7 -14.36 9.97 12.79
CA LEU A 7 -12.91 10.07 12.90
C LEU A 7 -12.57 11.19 13.89
N SER A 8 -11.42 11.07 14.56
CA SER A 8 -10.84 12.23 15.24
C SER A 8 -10.41 13.27 14.20
N GLU A 9 -10.34 14.53 14.61
CA GLU A 9 -9.90 15.62 13.75
C GLU A 9 -8.52 15.36 13.16
N ASP A 10 -7.57 14.90 13.99
CA ASP A 10 -6.20 14.58 13.56
C ASP A 10 -6.16 13.46 12.51
N ALA A 11 -7.03 12.45 12.65
CA ALA A 11 -7.13 11.36 11.70
C ALA A 11 -7.73 11.83 10.36
N TYR A 12 -8.74 12.71 10.40
CA TYR A 12 -9.31 13.32 9.21
C TYR A 12 -8.29 14.21 8.49
N ALA A 13 -7.61 15.10 9.22
CA ALA A 13 -6.59 15.98 8.68
C ALA A 13 -5.47 15.17 8.01
N SER A 14 -4.98 14.13 8.67
CA SER A 14 -3.99 13.21 8.10
C SER A 14 -4.49 12.58 6.80
N LEU A 15 -5.71 12.04 6.77
CA LEU A 15 -6.27 11.41 5.58
C LEU A 15 -6.51 12.40 4.42
N ALA A 16 -6.91 13.64 4.74
CA ALA A 16 -7.15 14.69 3.76
C ALA A 16 -5.86 15.07 3.01
N THR A 17 -4.71 15.10 3.69
CA THR A 17 -3.40 15.35 3.02
C THR A 17 -3.04 14.27 2.01
N CYS A 18 -3.59 13.07 2.18
CA CYS A 18 -3.32 11.93 1.31
C CYS A 18 -4.20 11.92 0.06
N LYS A 19 -5.22 12.77 -0.03
CA LYS A 19 -6.17 12.83 -1.14
C LYS A 19 -5.52 13.47 -2.37
N VAL A 20 -5.53 12.75 -3.49
CA VAL A 20 -5.06 13.23 -4.79
C VAL A 20 -6.16 14.05 -5.49
N GLY A 21 -5.77 15.10 -6.21
CA GLY A 21 -6.72 15.92 -6.98
C GLY A 21 -7.58 15.07 -7.92
N GLY A 22 -8.90 15.19 -7.79
CA GLY A 22 -9.89 14.46 -8.60
C GLY A 22 -10.33 13.10 -8.04
N GLU A 23 -9.71 12.56 -6.99
CA GLU A 23 -10.14 11.28 -6.39
C GLU A 23 -11.21 11.48 -5.30
N SER A 24 -12.12 10.52 -5.08
CA SER A 24 -13.04 10.56 -3.94
C SER A 24 -12.34 10.12 -2.64
N PHE A 25 -12.89 10.48 -1.47
CA PHE A 25 -12.33 10.00 -0.19
C PHE A 25 -12.35 8.46 -0.10
N SER A 26 -13.38 7.83 -0.66
CA SER A 26 -13.45 6.36 -0.73
C SER A 26 -12.31 5.78 -1.58
N ASP A 27 -11.94 6.45 -2.68
CA ASP A 27 -10.80 6.03 -3.50
C ASP A 27 -9.48 6.20 -2.77
N THR A 28 -9.31 7.29 -2.01
CA THR A 28 -8.15 7.50 -1.13
C THR A 28 -8.00 6.36 -0.13
N VAL A 29 -9.08 6.01 0.59
CA VAL A 29 -9.10 4.92 1.57
C VAL A 29 -8.77 3.60 0.88
N LEU A 30 -9.40 3.27 -0.24
CA LEU A 30 -9.12 2.04 -0.96
C LEU A 30 -7.68 1.99 -1.45
N ARG A 31 -7.15 3.07 -2.02
CA ARG A 31 -5.77 3.13 -2.49
C ARG A 31 -4.76 2.90 -1.38
N ILE A 32 -4.99 3.49 -0.21
CA ILE A 32 -4.11 3.38 0.96
C ILE A 32 -4.21 1.99 1.60
N THR A 33 -5.41 1.44 1.69
CA THR A 33 -5.68 0.16 2.36
C THR A 33 -5.54 -1.05 1.45
N LYS A 34 -5.48 -0.85 0.13
CA LYS A 34 -5.26 -1.91 -0.85
C LYS A 34 -3.82 -2.38 -0.72
N GLU A 35 -3.65 -3.36 0.16
CA GLU A 35 -2.50 -4.25 0.16
C GLU A 35 -2.27 -4.70 -1.29
N LYS A 36 -1.11 -4.41 -1.86
CA LYS A 36 -0.63 -5.17 -3.03
C LYS A 36 -0.40 -6.59 -2.54
N LYS A 37 -1.45 -7.40 -2.45
CA LYS A 37 -1.33 -8.84 -2.23
C LYS A 37 -0.61 -9.37 -3.45
N ARG A 38 0.71 -9.50 -3.36
CA ARG A 38 1.47 -10.18 -4.39
C ARG A 38 1.06 -11.62 -4.30
N SER A 39 0.41 -12.10 -5.33
CA SER A 39 0.01 -13.48 -5.40
C SER A 39 1.21 -14.33 -5.81
N PRO A 40 1.31 -15.60 -5.41
CA PRO A 40 2.32 -16.51 -5.96
C PRO A 40 2.30 -16.53 -7.50
N ARG A 41 1.12 -16.22 -8.08
CA ARG A 41 0.92 -16.08 -9.52
C ARG A 41 1.76 -14.98 -10.17
N ASP A 42 2.07 -13.92 -9.43
CA ASP A 42 2.88 -12.79 -9.94
C ASP A 42 4.35 -13.17 -10.14
N PHE A 43 4.75 -14.37 -9.69
CA PHE A 43 6.10 -14.91 -9.81
C PHE A 43 6.20 -16.09 -10.79
N PHE A 44 5.12 -16.39 -11.55
CA PHE A 44 5.16 -17.45 -12.58
C PHE A 44 6.25 -17.18 -13.62
N GLY A 45 7.18 -18.12 -13.77
CA GLY A 45 8.29 -18.05 -14.73
C GLY A 45 9.58 -17.43 -14.21
N ILE A 46 9.59 -16.93 -12.96
CA ILE A 46 10.78 -16.30 -12.35
C ILE A 46 11.62 -17.32 -11.57
N TRP A 47 10.97 -18.26 -10.89
CA TRP A 47 11.63 -19.32 -10.11
C TRP A 47 12.31 -20.37 -10.99
N LYS A 48 13.60 -20.61 -10.74
CA LYS A 48 14.38 -21.62 -11.47
C LYS A 48 14.77 -22.82 -10.61
N ASP A 49 14.83 -22.63 -9.29
CA ASP A 49 15.19 -23.66 -8.33
C ASP A 49 14.48 -23.49 -6.98
N ASP A 50 14.66 -24.47 -6.09
CA ASP A 50 14.03 -24.50 -4.76
C ASP A 50 14.47 -23.34 -3.84
N LYS A 51 15.60 -22.69 -4.11
CA LYS A 51 16.06 -21.54 -3.32
C LYS A 51 15.28 -20.28 -3.67
N ASP A 52 14.79 -20.17 -4.91
CA ASP A 52 13.90 -19.08 -5.33
C ASP A 52 12.52 -19.18 -4.67
N ILE A 53 12.05 -20.41 -4.42
CA ILE A 53 10.78 -20.67 -3.73
C ILE A 53 10.79 -20.03 -2.34
N ALA A 54 11.81 -20.30 -1.53
CA ALA A 54 11.94 -19.73 -0.19
C ALA A 54 11.97 -18.19 -0.20
N ARG A 55 12.69 -17.59 -1.17
CA ARG A 55 12.75 -16.13 -1.32
C ARG A 55 11.41 -15.51 -1.73
N ILE A 56 10.65 -16.17 -2.61
CA ILE A 56 9.32 -15.73 -3.03
C ILE A 56 8.34 -15.81 -1.86
N PHE A 57 8.34 -16.92 -1.11
CA PHE A 57 7.51 -17.06 0.08
C PHE A 57 7.87 -16.04 1.15
N GLU A 58 9.15 -15.74 1.37
CA GLU A 58 9.58 -14.65 2.25
C GLU A 58 9.14 -13.27 1.73
N ALA A 59 9.23 -13.00 0.43
CA ALA A 59 8.75 -11.75 -0.16
C ALA A 59 7.23 -11.56 -0.02
N ILE A 60 6.46 -12.66 -0.07
CA ILE A 60 5.00 -12.67 0.17
C ILE A 60 4.72 -12.53 1.67
N ARG A 61 5.49 -13.21 2.54
CA ARG A 61 5.34 -13.19 4.00
C ARG A 61 5.70 -11.82 4.60
N MET A 62 6.73 -11.16 4.07
CA MET A 62 7.17 -9.83 4.50
C MET A 62 6.15 -8.72 4.17
N GLN A 63 5.15 -8.98 3.34
CA GLN A 63 4.01 -8.05 3.17
C GLN A 63 3.18 -7.92 4.45
N ILE A 64 3.12 -8.98 5.27
CA ILE A 64 2.42 -8.98 6.57
C ILE A 64 3.25 -8.21 7.62
N ALA A 65 4.59 -8.26 7.53
CA ALA A 65 5.49 -7.59 8.46
C ALA A 65 5.76 -6.10 8.14
N ASN A 66 5.56 -5.68 6.88
CA ASN A 66 5.85 -4.31 6.43
C ASN A 66 4.60 -3.38 6.44
N LEU A 67 3.62 -3.68 7.29
CA LEU A 67 2.58 -2.72 7.72
C LEU A 67 3.20 -1.48 8.42
N ASN A 68 4.51 -1.49 8.69
CA ASN A 68 5.28 -0.39 9.29
C ASN A 68 5.94 0.56 8.28
N CYS A 69 5.54 0.60 7.01
CA CYS A 69 5.65 1.84 6.24
C CYS A 69 4.61 2.82 6.81
N THR A 70 4.95 3.42 7.96
CA THR A 70 4.07 4.16 8.87
C THR A 70 3.50 5.46 8.31
N ASN A 71 3.71 5.77 7.03
CA ASN A 71 2.94 6.80 6.36
C ASN A 71 2.91 6.59 4.82
N PRO A 72 1.85 5.97 4.27
CA PRO A 72 1.71 5.76 2.81
C PRO A 72 1.65 7.07 2.02
N CYS A 73 1.49 8.21 2.71
CA CYS A 73 1.47 9.55 2.14
C CYS A 73 2.89 10.15 1.99
N ARG A 74 3.92 9.55 2.62
CA ARG A 74 5.30 10.06 2.64
C ARG A 74 6.20 9.49 1.55
N CYS A 75 5.89 8.32 0.98
CA CYS A 75 6.73 7.70 -0.07
C CYS A 75 6.75 8.45 -1.42
N ARG A 76 6.00 9.57 -1.57
CA ARG A 76 5.94 10.34 -2.81
C ARG A 76 6.74 11.65 -2.78
N SER A 77 7.10 12.19 -1.62
CA SER A 77 7.86 13.46 -1.58
C SER A 77 9.30 13.35 -2.12
N GLU A 78 9.88 12.16 -2.16
CA GLU A 78 11.26 11.95 -2.67
C GLU A 78 11.35 11.74 -4.19
N SER A 79 10.27 11.35 -4.88
CA SER A 79 10.30 11.12 -6.34
C SER A 79 9.94 12.35 -7.18
N ALA A 80 9.49 13.44 -6.54
CA ALA A 80 9.16 14.70 -7.22
C ALA A 80 10.30 15.75 -7.17
N GLN A 81 11.44 15.43 -6.57
CA GLN A 81 12.58 16.36 -6.40
C GLN A 81 13.78 16.05 -7.32
N LEU A 82 13.61 15.13 -8.28
CA LEU A 82 14.64 14.74 -9.27
C LEU A 82 14.14 14.86 -10.72
N ALA A 83 13.24 15.80 -10.98
CA ALA A 83 12.85 16.21 -12.33
C ALA A 83 13.17 17.70 -12.53
#